data_AF-S6AKU3-F1
#
_entry.id   AF-S6AKU3-F1
#
_cell.length_a   1.000
_cell.length_b   1.000
_cell.length_c   1.000
_cell.angle_alpha   90.00
_cell.angle_beta   90.00
_cell.angle_gamma   90.00
#
_symmetry.space_group_name_H-M   'P 1'
#
loop_
_entity.id
_entity.type
_entity.pdbx_description
1 polymer ?
#
loop_
_entity_poly.entity_id
_entity_poly.type
_entity_poly.pdbx_seq_one_letter_code
_entity_poly.pdbx_strand_id
1 'polypeptide(L)'
;MRPSTVEGLKDSLASWGEMKEEGGAFAEYADEMIEQFQVKLILLEYLLCQFTIHGLGLTLKHRSRDAWGVLIPDASQQGRFRWQAFQRDGFTGHCTHDTPELCIGDMLDDGYALLDMGALDRLSGTAEWQRGMEIVAVIQACNAGQLSFEDAMLKREEIYSRYAKVA
;
A
#
# COMPACT_ATOMS: atom_id res chain seq x y z
N MET A 1 -1.29 12.65 5.08
CA MET A 1 -2.29 13.14 4.11
C MET A 1 -3.56 12.34 4.37
N ARG A 2 -4.77 12.90 4.20
CA ARG A 2 -6.01 12.12 4.34
C ARG A 2 -6.16 11.26 3.07
N PRO A 3 -6.46 9.95 3.18
CA PRO A 3 -6.68 9.11 2.00
C PRO A 3 -7.78 9.66 1.10
N SER A 4 -7.63 9.45 -0.20
CA SER A 4 -8.67 9.78 -1.17
C SER A 4 -9.96 9.01 -0.92
N THR A 5 -11.09 9.69 -1.06
CA THR A 5 -12.44 9.11 -0.96
C THR A 5 -13.22 9.50 -2.21
N VAL A 6 -14.28 8.76 -2.54
CA VAL A 6 -15.14 9.09 -3.69
C VAL A 6 -15.73 10.49 -3.54
N GLU A 7 -16.22 10.82 -2.35
CA GLU A 7 -16.76 12.14 -2.02
C GLU A 7 -15.68 13.22 -2.15
N GLY A 8 -14.53 13.05 -1.52
CA GLY A 8 -13.45 14.04 -1.58
C GLY A 8 -12.91 14.29 -2.99
N LEU A 9 -12.87 13.27 -3.84
CA LEU A 9 -12.48 13.45 -5.26
C LEU A 9 -13.57 14.17 -6.06
N LYS A 10 -14.85 13.92 -5.80
CA LYS A 10 -15.97 14.65 -6.42
C LYS A 10 -15.98 16.12 -6.02
N ASP A 11 -15.74 16.42 -4.74
CA ASP A 11 -15.61 17.79 -4.25
C ASP A 11 -14.44 18.51 -4.90
N SER A 12 -13.31 17.82 -5.06
CA SER A 12 -12.13 18.36 -5.74
C SER A 12 -12.45 18.69 -7.21
N LEU A 13 -13.12 17.79 -7.92
CA LEU A 13 -13.55 18.02 -9.30
C LEU A 13 -14.48 19.22 -9.45
N ALA A 14 -15.46 19.38 -8.55
CA ALA A 14 -16.35 20.53 -8.54
C ALA A 14 -15.57 21.83 -8.35
N SER A 15 -14.69 21.86 -7.34
CA SER A 15 -13.87 23.05 -7.04
C SER A 15 -12.95 23.45 -8.20
N TRP A 16 -12.32 22.49 -8.88
CA TRP A 16 -11.50 22.79 -10.06
C TRP A 16 -12.32 23.18 -11.28
N GLY A 17 -13.54 22.65 -11.42
CA GLY A 17 -14.50 23.07 -12.44
C GLY A 17 -14.92 24.52 -12.29
N GLU A 18 -15.30 24.94 -11.08
CA GLU A 18 -15.61 26.33 -10.77
C GLU A 18 -14.42 27.26 -11.05
N MET A 19 -13.21 26.86 -10.63
CA MET A 19 -11.98 27.64 -10.87
C MET A 19 -11.65 27.80 -12.36
N LYS A 20 -11.99 26.81 -13.18
CA LYS A 20 -11.84 26.87 -14.64
C LYS A 20 -12.82 27.88 -15.26
N GLU A 21 -14.06 27.91 -14.78
CA GLU A 21 -15.12 28.76 -15.33
C GLU A 21 -15.01 30.21 -14.89
N GLU A 22 -14.78 30.45 -13.59
CA GLU A 22 -14.71 31.79 -13.00
C GLU A 22 -13.38 32.49 -13.27
N GLY A 23 -12.34 31.71 -13.63
CA GLY A 23 -10.98 32.18 -13.76
C GLY A 23 -10.30 32.42 -12.40
N GLY A 24 -8.98 32.34 -12.37
CA GLY A 24 -8.22 32.46 -11.13
C GLY A 24 -6.72 32.24 -11.34
N ALA A 25 -5.94 32.38 -10.26
CA ALA A 25 -4.48 32.28 -10.31
C ALA A 25 -3.96 30.93 -10.81
N PHE A 26 -4.79 29.88 -10.78
CA PHE A 26 -4.42 28.51 -11.20
C PHE A 26 -5.32 27.94 -12.30
N ALA A 27 -6.14 28.77 -12.97
CA ALA A 27 -7.08 28.30 -13.99
C ALA A 27 -6.37 27.59 -15.17
N GLU A 28 -5.13 27.95 -15.47
CA GLU A 28 -4.32 27.29 -16.51
C GLU A 28 -4.00 25.82 -16.20
N TYR A 29 -4.00 25.43 -14.92
CA TYR A 29 -3.78 24.05 -14.48
C TYR A 29 -5.08 23.26 -14.32
N ALA A 30 -6.24 23.92 -14.42
CA ALA A 30 -7.52 23.30 -14.07
C ALA A 30 -7.82 22.07 -14.94
N ASP A 31 -7.50 22.11 -16.24
CA ASP A 31 -7.69 20.97 -17.13
C ASP A 31 -6.88 19.74 -16.71
N GLU A 32 -5.59 19.93 -16.41
CA GLU A 32 -4.71 18.86 -15.95
C GLU A 32 -5.20 18.27 -14.62
N MET A 33 -5.55 19.13 -13.66
CA MET A 33 -6.03 18.69 -12.36
C MET A 33 -7.36 17.95 -12.46
N ILE A 34 -8.29 18.45 -13.28
CA ILE A 34 -9.57 17.78 -13.55
C ILE A 34 -9.32 16.39 -14.14
N GLU A 35 -8.45 16.27 -15.14
CA GLU A 35 -8.11 14.98 -15.74
C GLU A 35 -7.53 14.01 -14.70
N GLN A 36 -6.57 14.47 -13.89
CA GLN A 36 -5.97 13.66 -12.83
C GLN A 36 -7.00 13.17 -11.80
N PHE A 37 -7.88 14.05 -11.33
CA PHE A 37 -8.93 13.67 -10.37
C PHE A 37 -10.00 12.77 -11.00
N GLN A 38 -10.36 12.96 -12.27
CA GLN A 38 -11.30 12.09 -12.98
C GLN A 38 -10.75 10.68 -13.11
N VAL A 39 -9.50 10.54 -13.57
CA VAL A 39 -8.81 9.26 -13.68
C VAL A 39 -8.77 8.57 -12.32
N LYS A 40 -8.39 9.30 -11.28
CA LYS A 40 -8.31 8.78 -9.92
C LYS A 40 -9.66 8.35 -9.36
N LEU A 41 -10.72 9.12 -9.61
CA LEU A 41 -12.09 8.78 -9.20
C LEU A 41 -12.56 7.48 -9.87
N ILE A 42 -12.39 7.37 -11.19
CA ILE A 42 -12.75 6.15 -11.95
C ILE A 42 -12.02 4.93 -11.38
N LEU A 43 -10.73 5.08 -11.08
CA LEU A 43 -9.93 4.00 -10.51
C LEU A 43 -10.39 3.63 -9.09
N LEU A 44 -10.66 4.62 -8.24
CA LEU A 44 -11.14 4.37 -6.88
C LEU A 44 -12.50 3.65 -6.90
N GLU A 45 -13.45 4.13 -7.70
CA GLU A 45 -14.76 3.49 -7.87
C GLU A 45 -14.62 2.06 -8.41
N TYR A 46 -13.73 1.85 -9.38
CA TYR A 46 -13.41 0.50 -9.88
C TYR A 46 -12.87 -0.41 -8.77
N LEU A 47 -11.90 0.05 -7.97
CA LEU A 47 -11.30 -0.73 -6.89
C LEU A 47 -12.28 -1.02 -5.76
N LEU A 48 -13.17 -0.07 -5.45
CA LEU A 48 -14.28 -0.29 -4.51
C LEU A 48 -15.24 -1.36 -5.03
N CYS A 49 -15.56 -1.37 -6.34
CA CYS A 49 -16.30 -2.47 -6.96
C CYS A 49 -15.55 -3.80 -6.88
N GLN A 50 -14.22 -3.82 -7.06
CA GLN A 50 -13.44 -5.05 -6.85
C GLN A 50 -13.51 -5.52 -5.39
N PHE A 51 -13.54 -4.59 -4.43
CA PHE A 51 -13.70 -4.93 -3.03
C PHE A 51 -15.08 -5.55 -2.72
N THR A 52 -16.17 -5.12 -3.37
CA THR A 52 -17.47 -5.77 -3.16
C THR A 52 -17.52 -7.21 -3.68
N ILE A 53 -16.64 -7.56 -4.62
CA ILE A 53 -16.50 -8.92 -5.18
C ILE A 53 -15.57 -9.78 -4.32
N HIS A 54 -14.40 -9.27 -3.97
CA HIS A 54 -13.33 -10.05 -3.33
C HIS A 54 -13.30 -9.92 -1.81
N GLY A 55 -13.83 -8.83 -1.25
CA GLY A 55 -13.80 -8.53 0.17
C GLY A 55 -12.39 -8.43 0.74
N LEU A 56 -12.24 -8.86 2.00
CA LEU A 56 -10.94 -8.94 2.66
C LEU A 56 -10.03 -9.93 1.95
N GLY A 57 -8.75 -9.59 1.84
CA GLY A 57 -7.78 -10.27 0.98
C GLY A 57 -7.61 -9.59 -0.39
N LEU A 58 -8.39 -8.55 -0.71
CA LEU A 58 -8.14 -7.72 -1.89
C LEU A 58 -6.67 -7.29 -1.92
N THR A 59 -5.97 -7.71 -2.96
CA THR A 59 -4.53 -7.48 -3.11
C THR A 59 -4.27 -6.66 -4.36
N LEU A 60 -3.60 -5.53 -4.17
CA LEU A 60 -3.27 -4.58 -5.23
C LEU A 60 -1.75 -4.54 -5.42
N LYS A 61 -1.29 -4.63 -6.67
CA LYS A 61 0.08 -4.41 -7.09
C LYS A 61 0.30 -2.93 -7.41
N HIS A 62 1.48 -2.44 -7.06
CA HIS A 62 1.97 -1.12 -7.45
C HIS A 62 2.21 -1.05 -8.96
N ARG A 63 1.88 0.08 -9.59
CA ARG A 63 1.96 0.23 -11.06
C ARG A 63 3.36 0.04 -11.64
N SER A 64 4.38 0.48 -10.91
CA SER A 64 5.77 0.52 -11.40
C SER A 64 6.77 -0.27 -10.56
N ARG A 65 6.33 -0.92 -9.48
CA ARG A 65 7.22 -1.60 -8.52
C ARG A 65 6.72 -3.03 -8.28
N ASP A 66 7.63 -3.93 -7.98
CA ASP A 66 7.30 -5.23 -7.40
C ASP A 66 7.01 -5.07 -5.90
N ALA A 67 5.90 -4.37 -5.65
CA ALA A 67 5.34 -4.10 -4.35
C ALA A 67 3.83 -4.31 -4.41
N TRP A 68 3.26 -4.77 -3.30
CA TRP A 68 1.85 -5.07 -3.16
C TRP A 68 1.31 -4.56 -1.83
N GLY A 69 0.00 -4.29 -1.81
CA GLY A 69 -0.77 -4.02 -0.60
C GLY A 69 -1.94 -5.01 -0.52
N VAL A 70 -2.14 -5.64 0.63
CA VAL A 70 -3.31 -6.50 0.89
C VAL A 70 -4.18 -5.92 1.99
N LEU A 71 -5.49 -5.84 1.74
CA LEU A 71 -6.46 -5.37 2.71
C LEU A 71 -6.92 -6.50 3.65
N ILE A 72 -6.74 -6.31 4.95
CA ILE A 72 -7.05 -7.30 6.00
C ILE A 72 -7.75 -6.62 7.19
N PRO A 73 -8.42 -7.38 8.08
CA PRO A 73 -8.82 -6.87 9.39
C PRO A 73 -7.59 -6.37 10.15
N ASP A 74 -7.75 -5.28 10.89
CA ASP A 74 -6.71 -4.88 11.82
C ASP A 74 -6.68 -5.85 13.02
N ALA A 75 -5.49 -6.38 13.31
CA ALA A 75 -5.31 -7.36 14.37
C ALA A 75 -5.18 -6.71 15.76
N SER A 76 -4.90 -5.40 15.82
CA SER A 76 -4.63 -4.66 17.05
C SER A 76 -5.84 -3.84 17.51
N GLN A 77 -6.70 -3.43 16.57
CA GLN A 77 -7.83 -2.54 16.79
C GLN A 77 -9.09 -3.14 16.17
N GLN A 78 -9.87 -3.83 17.01
CA GLN A 78 -11.07 -4.53 16.58
C GLN A 78 -12.04 -3.60 15.84
N GLY A 79 -12.53 -4.05 14.68
CA GLY A 79 -13.47 -3.30 13.85
C GLY A 79 -12.82 -2.32 12.86
N ARG A 80 -11.49 -2.12 12.93
CA ARG A 80 -10.74 -1.33 11.94
C ARG A 80 -10.15 -2.22 10.84
N PHE A 81 -9.73 -1.57 9.77
CA PHE A 81 -9.14 -2.20 8.59
C PHE A 81 -7.68 -1.79 8.46
N ARG A 82 -6.86 -2.68 7.92
CA ARG A 82 -5.45 -2.42 7.67
C ARG A 82 -5.10 -2.88 6.28
N TRP A 83 -4.39 -2.04 5.53
CA TRP A 83 -3.67 -2.55 4.37
C TRP A 83 -2.21 -2.81 4.75
N GLN A 84 -1.73 -4.00 4.41
CA GLN A 84 -0.39 -4.49 4.73
C GLN A 84 0.45 -4.47 3.44
N ALA A 85 1.52 -3.68 3.44
CA ALA A 85 2.47 -3.59 2.33
C ALA A 85 3.48 -4.74 2.38
N PHE A 86 3.83 -5.26 1.21
CA PHE A 86 4.87 -6.27 1.04
C PHE A 86 5.57 -6.16 -0.33
N GLN A 87 6.78 -6.72 -0.39
CA GLN A 87 7.56 -6.92 -1.61
C GLN A 87 7.91 -8.41 -1.73
N ARG A 88 8.79 -8.75 -2.68
CA ARG A 88 9.21 -10.13 -2.91
C ARG A 88 9.89 -10.77 -1.70
N ASP A 89 10.57 -9.96 -0.89
CA ASP A 89 11.37 -10.38 0.26
C ASP A 89 10.64 -10.24 1.60
N GLY A 90 9.40 -9.74 1.63
CA GLY A 90 8.59 -9.74 2.86
C GLY A 90 7.76 -8.49 3.08
N PHE A 91 7.25 -8.36 4.30
CA PHE A 91 6.43 -7.21 4.71
C PHE A 91 7.28 -5.95 4.90
N THR A 92 6.77 -4.81 4.44
CA THR A 92 7.50 -3.53 4.43
C THR A 92 6.84 -2.42 5.25
N GLY A 93 5.54 -2.52 5.53
CA GLY A 93 4.81 -1.50 6.29
C GLY A 93 3.31 -1.76 6.29
N HIS A 94 2.54 -0.95 7.01
CA HIS A 94 1.08 -1.04 7.03
C HIS A 94 0.46 0.30 7.44
N CYS A 95 -0.80 0.52 7.06
CA CYS A 95 -1.63 1.62 7.57
C CYS A 95 -2.98 1.09 8.04
N THR A 96 -3.52 1.69 9.10
CA THR A 96 -4.81 1.32 9.70
C THR A 96 -5.82 2.44 9.51
N HIS A 97 -7.00 2.10 8.99
CA HIS A 97 -8.09 3.03 8.73
C HIS A 97 -9.43 2.50 9.24
N ASP A 98 -10.41 3.40 9.35
CA ASP A 98 -11.72 3.08 9.92
C ASP A 98 -12.64 2.35 8.93
N THR A 99 -12.42 2.53 7.63
CA THR A 99 -13.23 1.94 6.57
C THR A 99 -12.37 1.29 5.48
N PRO A 100 -12.89 0.30 4.74
CA PRO A 100 -12.21 -0.26 3.58
C PRO A 100 -11.93 0.78 2.49
N GLU A 101 -12.84 1.74 2.30
CA GLU A 101 -12.66 2.83 1.34
C GLU A 101 -11.41 3.64 1.63
N LEU A 102 -11.19 4.00 2.89
CA LEU A 102 -9.99 4.74 3.28
C LEU A 102 -8.71 3.92 3.02
N CYS A 103 -8.71 2.61 3.28
CA CYS A 103 -7.56 1.77 2.93
C CYS A 103 -7.31 1.73 1.42
N ILE A 104 -8.37 1.59 0.61
CA ILE A 104 -8.25 1.49 -0.86
C ILE A 104 -7.83 2.83 -1.45
N GLY A 105 -8.36 3.93 -0.93
CA GLY A 105 -7.92 5.29 -1.27
C GLY A 105 -6.45 5.52 -0.96
N ASP A 106 -6.00 5.11 0.23
CA ASP A 106 -4.60 5.25 0.67
C ASP A 106 -3.66 4.39 -0.21
N MET A 107 -4.06 3.16 -0.52
CA MET A 107 -3.34 2.30 -1.46
C MET A 107 -3.27 2.94 -2.86
N LEU A 108 -4.36 3.53 -3.36
CA LEU A 108 -4.37 4.19 -4.66
C LEU A 108 -3.46 5.44 -4.67
N ASP A 109 -3.47 6.21 -3.59
CA ASP A 109 -2.61 7.38 -3.37
C ASP A 109 -1.12 6.99 -3.41
N ASP A 110 -0.79 5.84 -2.84
CA ASP A 110 0.56 5.26 -2.84
C ASP A 110 0.93 4.50 -4.14
N GLY A 111 0.05 4.49 -5.14
CA GLY A 111 0.30 3.94 -6.47
C GLY A 111 -0.06 2.46 -6.66
N TYR A 112 -0.75 1.84 -5.70
CA TYR A 112 -1.30 0.48 -5.81
C TYR A 112 -2.66 0.52 -6.51
N ALA A 113 -2.73 0.00 -7.73
CA ALA A 113 -3.94 0.12 -8.55
C ALA A 113 -4.26 -1.10 -9.44
N LEU A 114 -3.38 -2.10 -9.47
CA LEU A 114 -3.54 -3.27 -10.33
C LEU A 114 -3.96 -4.46 -9.47
N LEU A 115 -5.00 -5.19 -9.85
CA LEU A 115 -5.43 -6.38 -9.10
C LEU A 115 -4.41 -7.52 -9.27
N ASP A 116 -3.95 -8.12 -8.17
CA ASP A 116 -3.07 -9.31 -8.18
C ASP A 116 -3.41 -10.21 -6.99
N MET A 117 -4.56 -10.88 -7.08
CA MET A 117 -5.03 -11.81 -6.06
C MET A 117 -4.09 -13.01 -5.93
N GLY A 118 -3.82 -13.44 -4.71
CA GLY A 118 -2.91 -14.56 -4.42
C GLY A 118 -1.42 -14.22 -4.52
N ALA A 119 -1.05 -12.94 -4.73
CA ALA A 119 0.34 -12.52 -4.74
C ALA A 119 1.07 -12.86 -3.44
N LEU A 120 0.41 -12.68 -2.29
CA LEU A 120 0.99 -13.00 -0.99
C LEU A 120 1.32 -14.49 -0.90
N ASP A 121 0.37 -15.38 -1.19
CA ASP A 121 0.57 -16.84 -1.15
C ASP A 121 1.70 -17.28 -2.09
N ARG A 122 1.72 -16.69 -3.30
CA ARG A 122 2.74 -16.95 -4.31
C ARG A 122 4.14 -16.56 -3.85
N LEU A 123 4.29 -15.41 -3.19
CA LEU A 123 5.58 -14.91 -2.73
C LEU A 123 6.03 -15.54 -1.41
N SER A 124 5.09 -15.81 -0.49
CA SER A 124 5.41 -16.31 0.85
C SER A 124 6.05 -17.69 0.86
N GLY A 125 5.87 -18.46 -0.21
CA GLY A 125 6.51 -19.76 -0.40
C GLY A 125 7.95 -19.71 -0.92
N THR A 126 8.49 -18.53 -1.23
CA THR A 126 9.82 -18.39 -1.85
C THR A 126 10.94 -18.30 -0.82
N ALA A 127 12.14 -18.76 -1.18
CA ALA A 127 13.34 -18.58 -0.36
C ALA A 127 13.72 -17.10 -0.18
N GLU A 128 13.43 -16.26 -1.19
CA GLU A 128 13.62 -14.81 -1.13
C GLU A 128 12.78 -14.19 0.00
N TRP A 129 11.51 -14.55 0.09
CA TRP A 129 10.60 -14.15 1.16
C TRP A 129 11.04 -14.66 2.52
N GLN A 130 11.39 -15.94 2.63
CA GLN A 130 11.85 -16.52 3.90
C GLN A 130 13.06 -15.75 4.44
N ARG A 131 14.06 -15.48 3.59
CA ARG A 131 15.24 -14.69 3.95
C ARG A 131 14.85 -13.30 4.45
N GLY A 132 14.05 -12.55 3.69
CA GLY A 132 13.75 -11.18 4.07
C GLY A 132 12.83 -11.10 5.30
N MET A 133 11.93 -12.07 5.52
CA MET A 133 11.17 -12.16 6.77
C MET A 133 12.05 -12.42 8.00
N GLU A 134 13.12 -13.21 7.89
CA GLU A 134 14.11 -13.34 8.96
C GLU A 134 14.84 -12.01 9.22
N ILE A 135 15.18 -11.25 8.18
CA ILE A 135 15.76 -9.91 8.32
C ILE A 135 14.78 -8.95 9.00
N VAL A 136 13.50 -8.98 8.63
CA VAL A 136 12.44 -8.18 9.28
C VAL A 136 12.36 -8.50 10.77
N ALA A 137 12.43 -9.78 11.16
CA ALA A 137 12.43 -10.17 12.57
C ALA A 137 13.65 -9.61 13.33
N VAL A 138 14.83 -9.60 12.72
CA VAL A 138 16.05 -8.99 13.30
C VAL A 138 15.86 -7.48 13.49
N ILE A 139 15.32 -6.78 12.49
CA ILE A 139 15.04 -5.34 12.56
C ILE A 139 14.04 -5.04 13.69
N GLN A 140 12.96 -5.82 13.78
CA GLN A 140 11.96 -5.67 14.83
C GLN A 140 12.54 -5.89 16.23
N ALA A 141 13.37 -6.93 16.42
CA ALA A 141 14.03 -7.19 17.70
C ALA A 141 14.99 -6.06 18.09
N CYS A 142 15.73 -5.50 17.13
CA CYS A 142 16.58 -4.33 17.35
C CYS A 142 15.76 -3.10 17.75
N ASN A 143 14.69 -2.80 17.02
CA ASN A 143 13.79 -1.67 17.31
C ASN A 143 13.09 -1.81 18.68
N ALA A 144 12.82 -3.04 19.12
CA ALA A 144 12.26 -3.34 20.43
C ALA A 144 13.30 -3.32 21.57
N GLY A 145 14.58 -3.05 21.28
CA GLY A 145 15.66 -3.05 22.26
C GLY A 145 16.06 -4.44 22.75
N GLN A 146 15.60 -5.50 22.09
CA GLN A 146 15.92 -6.91 22.42
C GLN A 146 17.25 -7.36 21.82
N LEU A 147 17.80 -6.57 20.89
CA LEU A 147 19.05 -6.82 20.20
C LEU A 147 19.82 -5.50 20.08
N SER A 148 21.13 -5.53 20.29
CA SER A 148 21.97 -4.35 19.99
C SER A 148 22.06 -4.15 18.47
N PHE A 149 22.38 -2.93 18.03
CA PHE A 149 22.60 -2.65 16.61
C PHE A 149 23.74 -3.50 16.03
N GLU A 150 24.81 -3.71 16.79
CA GLU A 150 25.96 -4.54 16.38
C GLU A 150 25.56 -6.00 16.18
N ASP A 151 24.85 -6.59 17.16
CA ASP A 151 24.35 -7.96 17.06
C ASP A 151 23.34 -8.11 15.91
N ALA A 152 22.53 -7.08 15.66
CA ALA A 152 21.60 -7.06 14.52
C ALA A 152 22.36 -7.12 13.20
N MET A 153 23.45 -6.38 13.04
CA MET A 153 24.26 -6.43 11.82
C MET A 153 24.93 -7.80 11.64
N LEU A 154 25.49 -8.39 12.70
CA LEU A 154 26.08 -9.73 12.64
C LEU A 154 25.04 -10.79 12.22
N LYS A 155 23.84 -10.77 12.81
CA LYS A 155 22.76 -11.69 12.44
C LYS A 155 22.30 -11.52 11.00
N ARG A 156 22.22 -10.26 10.51
CA ARG A 156 21.86 -10.01 9.11
C ARG A 156 22.89 -10.63 8.16
N GLU A 157 24.17 -10.49 8.44
CA GLU A 157 25.24 -11.09 7.62
C GLU A 157 25.21 -12.62 7.64
N GLU A 158 24.95 -13.22 8.81
CA GLU A 158 24.77 -14.67 8.95
C GLU A 158 23.60 -15.18 8.09
N ILE A 159 22.46 -14.48 8.12
CA ILE A 159 21.29 -14.81 7.30
C ILE A 159 21.65 -14.73 5.81
N TYR A 160 22.25 -13.63 5.35
CA TYR A 160 22.65 -13.50 3.94
C TYR A 160 23.60 -14.62 3.52
N SER A 161 24.61 -14.93 4.34
CA SER A 161 25.56 -16.01 4.09
C SER A 161 24.89 -17.39 3.99
N ARG A 162 23.85 -17.66 4.80
CA ARG A 162 23.12 -18.93 4.75
C ARG A 162 22.34 -19.09 3.46
N TYR A 163 21.60 -18.07 3.04
CA TYR A 163 20.81 -18.13 1.81
C TYR A 163 21.67 -18.08 0.54
N ALA A 164 22.86 -17.47 0.58
CA ALA A 164 23.81 -17.50 -0.53
C ALA A 164 24.39 -18.90 -0.81
N LYS A 165 24.42 -19.79 0.19
CA LYS A 165 24.91 -21.18 0.05
C LYS A 165 23.86 -22.16 -0.47
N VAL A 166 22.59 -21.77 -0.46
CA VAL A 166 21.43 -22.62 -0.79
C VAL A 166 20.89 -22.32 -2.19
N ALA A 167 21.25 -21.17 -2.76
CA ALA A 167 20.93 -20.77 -4.14
C ALA A 167 21.93 -21.36 -5.15
#